data_AF-A0A067KJG6-F1
#
_entry.id   AF-A0A067KJG6-F1
#
_cell.length_a   1.000
_cell.length_b   1.000
_cell.length_c   1.000
_cell.angle_alpha   90.00
_cell.angle_beta   90.00
_cell.angle_gamma   90.00
#
_symmetry.space_group_name_H-M   'P 1'
#
loop_
_entity.id
_entity.type
_entity.pdbx_description
1 polymer ?
#
loop_
_entity_poly.entity_id
_entity_poly.type
_entity_poly.pdbx_seq_one_letter_code
_entity_poly.pdbx_strand_id
1 'polypeptide(L)'
;MGDISTKDVFDWSSNGPKIVRAASVIARLMDDIVSHEFEQARGHVASAVECYMKQNGVSEEATRDEFNKQIVSAWKDINEACLKPTEVPMPILTRVVNLARVIDYLYKDGDEYTHTGELMKSSITSVFIDHVQI
;
A
#
# COMPACT_ATOMS: atom_id res chain seq x y z
N MET A 1 14.99 3.29 15.43
CA MET A 1 15.91 2.83 14.37
C MET A 1 17.28 3.50 14.49
N GLY A 2 17.74 3.83 15.72
CA GLY A 2 18.89 4.69 16.05
C GLY A 2 19.99 4.80 14.99
N ASP A 3 21.03 4.00 15.10
CA ASP A 3 22.24 4.14 14.27
C ASP A 3 22.05 3.76 12.79
N ILE A 4 20.92 3.14 12.44
CA ILE A 4 20.62 2.67 11.08
C ILE A 4 19.97 3.78 10.24
N SER A 5 19.36 4.77 10.89
CA SER A 5 18.72 5.93 10.24
C SER A 5 19.74 7.02 9.93
N THR A 6 20.70 6.72 9.06
CA THR A 6 21.75 7.66 8.63
C THR A 6 21.23 8.63 7.57
N LYS A 7 21.97 9.72 7.33
CA LYS A 7 21.69 10.66 6.23
C LYS A 7 21.59 9.93 4.88
N ASP A 8 22.50 9.01 4.60
CA ASP A 8 22.52 8.26 3.35
C ASP A 8 21.25 7.44 3.14
N VAL A 9 20.65 6.91 4.22
CA VAL A 9 19.36 6.20 4.16
C VAL A 9 18.21 7.16 3.84
N PHE A 10 18.22 8.39 4.37
CA PHE A 10 17.23 9.41 4.04
C PHE A 10 17.39 9.91 2.59
N ASP A 11 18.63 10.09 2.13
CA ASP A 11 18.91 10.47 0.75
C ASP A 11 18.50 9.34 -0.21
N TRP A 12 18.82 8.08 0.13
CA TRP A 12 18.36 6.90 -0.62
C TRP A 12 16.85 6.87 -0.73
N SER A 13 16.11 6.99 0.38
CA SER A 13 14.64 6.90 0.36
C SER A 13 13.99 8.06 -0.39
N SER A 14 14.52 9.28 -0.25
CA SER A 14 13.99 10.49 -0.90
C SER A 14 14.20 10.50 -2.41
N ASN A 15 15.21 9.77 -2.91
CA ASN A 15 15.43 9.59 -4.35
C ASN A 15 14.44 8.60 -5.00
N GLY A 16 13.50 8.08 -4.24
CA GLY A 16 12.44 7.20 -4.72
C GLY A 16 13.00 5.89 -5.27
N PRO A 17 13.64 5.05 -4.44
CA PRO A 17 14.15 3.76 -4.87
C PRO A 17 12.99 2.85 -5.29
N LYS A 18 13.29 1.84 -6.11
CA LYS A 18 12.28 0.98 -6.74
C LYS A 18 11.27 0.40 -5.72
N ILE A 19 11.76 -0.06 -4.57
CA ILE A 19 10.92 -0.59 -3.48
C ILE A 19 9.94 0.45 -2.89
N VAL A 20 10.37 1.70 -2.75
CA VAL A 20 9.51 2.78 -2.22
C VAL A 20 8.44 3.14 -3.25
N ARG A 21 8.81 3.26 -4.53
CA ARG A 21 7.84 3.49 -5.61
C ARG A 21 6.82 2.36 -5.70
N ALA A 22 7.27 1.11 -5.60
CA ALA A 22 6.39 -0.06 -5.60
C ALA A 22 5.40 -0.04 -4.42
N ALA A 23 5.87 0.27 -3.20
CA ALA A 23 4.98 0.42 -2.05
C ALA A 23 3.98 1.57 -2.23
N SER A 24 4.39 2.68 -2.86
CA SER A 24 3.48 3.79 -3.20
C SER A 24 2.44 3.41 -4.25
N VAL A 25 2.79 2.58 -5.24
CA VAL A 25 1.84 2.06 -6.23
C VAL A 25 0.80 1.18 -5.54
N ILE A 26 1.22 0.26 -4.67
CA ILE A 26 0.29 -0.58 -3.89
C ILE A 26 -0.64 0.30 -3.05
N ALA A 27 -0.08 1.26 -2.30
CA ALA A 27 -0.83 2.21 -1.49
C ALA A 27 -1.89 2.96 -2.30
N ARG A 28 -1.49 3.58 -3.40
CA ARG A 28 -2.39 4.42 -4.21
C ARG A 28 -3.46 3.59 -4.91
N LEU A 29 -3.08 2.49 -5.56
CA LEU A 29 -4.04 1.73 -6.35
C LEU A 29 -5.04 0.97 -5.48
N MET A 30 -4.62 0.40 -4.36
CA MET A 30 -5.56 -0.29 -3.46
C MET A 30 -6.57 0.67 -2.84
N ASP A 31 -6.11 1.83 -2.37
CA ASP A 31 -6.96 2.92 -1.85
C ASP A 31 -7.97 3.35 -2.92
N ASP A 32 -7.48 3.79 -4.09
CA ASP A 32 -8.31 4.34 -5.17
C ASP A 32 -9.31 3.33 -5.77
N ILE A 33 -9.00 2.02 -5.78
CA ILE A 33 -9.93 0.97 -6.25
C ILE A 33 -11.09 0.82 -5.28
N VAL A 34 -10.79 0.74 -3.99
CA VAL A 34 -11.77 0.35 -2.97
C VAL A 34 -12.61 1.54 -2.53
N SER A 35 -12.03 2.73 -2.48
CA SER A 35 -12.73 3.95 -2.10
C SER A 35 -13.47 4.62 -3.27
N HIS A 36 -13.30 4.13 -4.51
CA HIS A 36 -13.74 4.76 -5.75
C HIS A 36 -15.18 5.31 -5.69
N GLU A 37 -16.16 4.46 -5.42
CA GLU A 37 -17.59 4.83 -5.41
C GLU A 37 -17.89 5.88 -4.33
N PHE A 38 -17.31 5.72 -3.14
CA PHE A 38 -17.48 6.65 -2.02
C PHE A 38 -16.86 8.01 -2.34
N GLU A 39 -15.67 8.02 -2.93
CA GLU A 39 -14.97 9.23 -3.32
C GLU A 39 -15.72 10.00 -4.42
N GLN A 40 -16.31 9.30 -5.39
CA GLN A 40 -17.16 9.91 -6.40
C GLN A 40 -18.44 10.49 -5.78
N ALA A 41 -19.12 9.73 -4.90
CA ALA A 41 -20.37 10.16 -4.28
C ALA A 41 -20.22 11.44 -3.45
N ARG A 42 -19.06 11.66 -2.82
CA ARG A 42 -18.77 12.87 -2.03
C ARG A 42 -18.19 14.03 -2.85
N GLY A 43 -18.04 13.88 -4.17
CA GLY A 43 -17.47 14.90 -5.05
C GLY A 43 -15.97 15.13 -4.84
N HIS A 44 -15.22 14.08 -4.51
CA HIS A 44 -13.76 14.17 -4.40
C HIS A 44 -13.10 14.35 -5.78
N VAL A 45 -11.82 14.69 -5.79
CA VAL A 45 -11.04 14.79 -7.04
C VAL A 45 -10.97 13.42 -7.73
N ALA A 46 -10.71 13.42 -9.05
CA ALA A 46 -10.59 12.18 -9.82
C ALA A 46 -9.48 11.27 -9.26
N SER A 47 -9.84 10.02 -8.95
CA SER A 47 -8.91 8.96 -8.55
C SER A 47 -8.16 8.39 -9.76
N ALA A 48 -7.18 7.51 -9.52
CA ALA A 48 -6.51 6.78 -10.59
C ALA A 48 -7.49 5.99 -11.47
N VAL A 49 -8.57 5.46 -10.89
CA VAL A 49 -9.61 4.71 -11.63
C VAL A 49 -10.28 5.63 -12.67
N GLU A 50 -10.77 6.80 -12.24
CA GLU A 50 -11.36 7.80 -13.14
C GLU A 50 -10.38 8.23 -14.23
N CYS A 51 -9.14 8.52 -13.84
CA CYS A 51 -8.11 8.98 -14.76
C CYS A 51 -7.80 7.93 -15.83
N TYR A 52 -7.68 6.66 -15.43
CA TYR A 52 -7.34 5.57 -16.34
C TYR A 52 -8.50 5.22 -17.28
N MET A 53 -9.73 5.15 -16.77
CA MET A 53 -10.94 4.95 -17.57
C MET A 53 -11.06 6.03 -18.64
N LYS A 54 -10.92 7.30 -18.25
CA LYS A 54 -11.02 8.45 -19.16
C LYS A 54 -9.90 8.46 -20.19
N GLN A 55 -8.67 8.15 -19.79
CA GLN A 55 -7.51 8.18 -20.68
C GLN A 55 -7.57 7.06 -21.74
N ASN A 56 -8.04 5.87 -21.36
CA ASN A 56 -7.98 4.68 -22.22
C ASN A 56 -9.34 4.28 -22.82
N GLY A 57 -10.44 4.93 -22.41
CA GLY A 57 -11.79 4.62 -22.90
C GLY A 57 -12.27 3.21 -22.50
N VAL A 58 -11.84 2.72 -21.34
CA VAL A 58 -12.14 1.37 -20.84
C VAL A 58 -13.15 1.39 -19.69
N SER A 59 -13.74 0.23 -19.39
CA SER A 59 -14.64 0.08 -18.25
C SER A 59 -13.91 0.13 -16.91
N GLU A 60 -14.66 0.36 -15.83
CA GLU A 60 -14.14 0.27 -14.47
C GLU A 60 -13.58 -1.13 -14.16
N GLU A 61 -14.29 -2.19 -14.55
CA GLU A 61 -13.85 -3.58 -14.39
C GLU A 61 -12.48 -3.82 -15.06
N ALA A 62 -12.32 -3.41 -16.32
CA ALA A 62 -11.06 -3.52 -17.04
C ALA A 62 -9.93 -2.69 -16.40
N THR A 63 -10.27 -1.55 -15.79
CA THR A 63 -9.33 -0.71 -15.05
C THR A 63 -8.87 -1.38 -13.76
N ARG A 64 -9.80 -1.97 -13.00
CA ARG A 64 -9.50 -2.72 -11.77
C ARG A 64 -8.62 -3.94 -12.07
N ASP A 65 -8.91 -4.67 -13.14
CA ASP A 65 -8.08 -5.80 -13.58
C ASP A 65 -6.66 -5.37 -13.93
N GLU A 66 -6.50 -4.25 -14.61
CA GLU A 66 -5.18 -3.72 -14.94
C GLU A 66 -4.42 -3.25 -13.71
N PHE A 67 -5.07 -2.52 -12.80
CA PHE A 67 -4.45 -2.08 -11.57
C PHE A 67 -4.06 -3.25 -10.65
N ASN A 68 -4.87 -4.31 -10.60
CA ASN A 68 -4.51 -5.53 -9.88
C ASN A 68 -3.23 -6.18 -10.44
N LYS A 69 -3.02 -6.18 -11.77
CA LYS A 69 -1.75 -6.65 -12.35
C LYS A 69 -0.58 -5.75 -11.93
N GLN A 70 -0.78 -4.44 -11.90
CA GLN A 70 0.25 -3.49 -11.46
C GLN A 70 0.59 -3.67 -9.98
N ILE A 71 -0.40 -3.90 -9.11
CA ILE A 71 -0.20 -4.22 -7.70
C ILE A 71 0.62 -5.51 -7.54
N VAL A 72 0.27 -6.58 -8.28
CA VAL A 72 1.05 -7.83 -8.28
C VAL A 72 2.48 -7.60 -8.77
N SER A 73 2.67 -6.77 -9.79
CA SER A 73 4.01 -6.40 -10.26
C SER A 73 4.81 -5.62 -9.21
N ALA A 74 4.18 -4.66 -8.53
CA ALA A 74 4.81 -3.89 -7.46
C ALA A 74 5.23 -4.80 -6.28
N TRP A 75 4.44 -5.81 -5.93
CA TRP A 75 4.86 -6.82 -4.94
C TRP A 75 6.10 -7.59 -5.38
N LYS A 76 6.25 -7.92 -6.67
CA LYS A 76 7.47 -8.56 -7.19
C LYS A 76 8.68 -7.64 -7.07
N ASP A 77 8.52 -6.35 -7.33
CA ASP A 77 9.59 -5.36 -7.16
C ASP A 77 10.02 -5.20 -5.70
N ILE A 78 9.08 -5.27 -4.76
CA ILE A 78 9.38 -5.29 -3.31
C ILE A 78 10.18 -6.54 -2.94
N ASN A 79 9.76 -7.71 -3.45
CA ASN A 79 10.45 -8.98 -3.19
C ASN A 79 11.87 -8.98 -3.75
N GLU A 80 12.06 -8.49 -4.97
CA GLU A 80 13.36 -8.36 -5.62
C GLU A 80 14.32 -7.48 -4.79
N ALA A 81 13.85 -6.33 -4.30
CA ALA A 81 14.66 -5.42 -3.48
C ALA A 81 15.10 -6.04 -2.13
N CYS A 82 14.42 -7.09 -1.66
CA CYS A 82 14.77 -7.81 -0.44
C CYS A 82 15.77 -8.96 -0.68
N LEU A 83 16.13 -9.27 -1.92
CA LEU A 83 17.15 -10.27 -2.24
C LEU A 83 18.55 -9.74 -1.94
N LYS A 84 19.48 -10.64 -1.55
CA LYS A 84 20.87 -10.25 -1.25
C LYS A 84 21.71 -10.17 -2.55
N PRO A 85 22.65 -9.21 -2.64
CA PRO A 85 22.92 -8.13 -1.69
C PRO A 85 21.84 -7.03 -1.73
N THR A 86 21.54 -6.43 -0.58
CA THR A 86 20.55 -5.34 -0.48
C THR A 86 21.20 -3.97 -0.58
N GLU A 87 20.50 -2.99 -1.17
CA GLU A 87 21.00 -1.60 -1.31
C GLU A 87 21.19 -0.88 0.04
N VAL A 88 20.29 -1.16 0.98
CA VAL A 88 20.31 -0.62 2.35
C VAL A 88 20.11 -1.75 3.37
N PRO A 89 20.38 -1.54 4.66
CA PRO A 89 20.15 -2.57 5.68
C PRO A 89 18.70 -3.08 5.67
N MET A 90 18.55 -4.40 5.82
CA MET A 90 17.23 -5.06 5.85
C MET A 90 16.21 -4.42 6.82
N PRO A 91 16.59 -3.92 8.01
CA PRO A 91 15.64 -3.21 8.89
C PRO A 91 15.01 -1.96 8.26
N ILE A 92 15.67 -1.30 7.32
CA ILE A 92 15.12 -0.16 6.56
C ILE A 92 14.13 -0.66 5.51
N LEU A 93 14.51 -1.65 4.69
CA LEU A 93 13.62 -2.26 3.70
C LEU A 93 12.35 -2.80 4.35
N THR A 94 12.48 -3.43 5.52
CA THR A 94 11.37 -3.97 6.30
C THR A 94 10.31 -2.90 6.63
N ARG A 95 10.68 -1.62 6.78
CA ARG A 95 9.71 -0.55 6.99
C ARG A 95 8.84 -0.31 5.76
N VAL A 96 9.46 -0.31 4.59
CA VAL A 96 8.75 -0.16 3.31
C VAL A 96 7.84 -1.36 3.06
N VAL A 97 8.34 -2.58 3.31
CA VAL A 97 7.56 -3.82 3.21
C VAL A 97 6.36 -3.81 4.15
N ASN A 98 6.57 -3.44 5.42
CA ASN A 98 5.48 -3.43 6.41
C ASN A 98 4.45 -2.34 6.13
N LEU A 99 4.84 -1.20 5.54
CA LEU A 99 3.88 -0.22 5.05
C LEU A 99 2.98 -0.83 3.97
N ALA A 100 3.56 -1.48 2.96
CA ALA A 100 2.79 -2.14 1.91
C ALA A 100 1.85 -3.24 2.48
N ARG A 101 2.29 -3.99 3.48
CA ARG A 101 1.47 -5.02 4.16
C ARG A 101 0.30 -4.42 4.93
N VAL A 102 0.50 -3.30 5.62
CA VAL A 102 -0.59 -2.63 6.36
C VAL A 102 -1.62 -2.07 5.40
N ILE A 103 -1.18 -1.47 4.28
CA ILE A 103 -2.09 -1.05 3.20
C ILE A 103 -2.87 -2.25 2.67
N ASP A 104 -2.19 -3.34 2.34
CA ASP A 104 -2.86 -4.54 1.81
C ASP A 104 -3.94 -5.01 2.77
N TYR A 105 -3.61 -5.12 4.06
CA TYR A 105 -4.55 -5.47 5.10
C TYR A 105 -5.74 -4.48 5.22
N LEU A 106 -5.49 -3.17 5.13
CA LEU A 106 -6.52 -2.13 5.26
C LEU A 106 -7.51 -2.10 4.09
N TYR A 107 -7.05 -2.42 2.88
CA TYR A 107 -7.81 -2.23 1.65
C TYR A 107 -8.09 -3.54 0.90
N LYS A 108 -7.88 -4.70 1.54
CA LYS A 108 -8.07 -5.99 0.88
C LYS A 108 -9.54 -6.26 0.54
N ASP A 109 -10.41 -6.05 1.51
CA ASP A 109 -11.82 -6.46 1.48
C ASP A 109 -12.80 -5.27 1.56
N GLY A 110 -12.28 -4.06 1.71
CA GLY A 110 -13.05 -2.83 1.92
C GLY A 110 -12.16 -1.71 2.44
N ASP A 111 -12.71 -0.50 2.58
CA ASP A 111 -11.98 0.65 3.14
C ASP A 111 -12.06 0.61 4.67
N GLU A 112 -11.27 -0.26 5.29
CA GLU A 112 -11.21 -0.42 6.75
C GLU A 112 -10.49 0.77 7.44
N TYR A 113 -9.84 1.63 6.66
CA TYR A 113 -9.18 2.83 7.15
C TYR A 113 -10.20 3.93 7.46
N THR A 114 -11.03 4.29 6.49
CA THR A 114 -12.07 5.33 6.65
C THR A 114 -13.32 4.75 7.32
N HIS A 115 -13.72 3.55 6.91
CA HIS A 115 -14.94 2.88 7.36
C HIS A 115 -14.57 1.67 8.22
N THR A 116 -14.03 1.93 9.42
CA THR A 116 -13.55 0.90 10.34
C THR A 116 -14.62 -0.17 10.62
N GLY A 117 -14.45 -1.33 10.00
CA GLY A 117 -15.31 -2.49 10.09
C GLY A 117 -14.95 -3.40 11.26
N GLU A 118 -15.61 -4.55 11.31
CA GLU A 118 -15.38 -5.54 12.37
C GLU A 118 -13.98 -6.17 12.29
N LEU A 119 -13.41 -6.27 11.08
CA LEU A 119 -12.07 -6.79 10.86
C LEU A 119 -11.01 -5.90 11.54
N MET A 120 -11.07 -4.59 11.33
CA MET A 120 -10.15 -3.67 11.99
C MET A 120 -10.39 -3.59 13.50
N LYS A 121 -11.65 -3.48 13.95
CA LYS A 121 -11.99 -3.42 15.38
C LYS A 121 -11.50 -4.67 16.13
N SER A 122 -11.75 -5.85 15.58
CA SER A 122 -11.30 -7.11 16.18
C SER A 122 -9.77 -7.18 16.26
N SER A 123 -9.07 -6.70 15.24
CA SER A 123 -7.60 -6.71 15.23
C SER A 123 -7.00 -5.70 16.20
N ILE A 124 -7.57 -4.50 16.33
CA ILE A 124 -7.19 -3.53 17.36
C ILE A 124 -7.42 -4.13 18.75
N THR A 125 -8.58 -4.75 18.97
CA THR A 125 -8.93 -5.36 20.26
C THR A 125 -7.94 -6.47 20.61
N SER A 126 -7.67 -7.38 19.67
CA SER A 126 -6.74 -8.49 19.88
C SER A 126 -5.29 -8.06 20.12
N VAL A 127 -4.83 -6.95 19.53
CA VAL A 127 -3.43 -6.51 19.62
C VAL A 127 -3.19 -5.58 20.81
N PHE A 128 -4.17 -4.75 21.16
CA PHE A 128 -3.97 -3.65 22.12
C PHE A 128 -4.83 -3.74 23.39
N ILE A 129 -5.88 -4.56 23.41
CA ILE A 129 -6.82 -4.64 24.54
C ILE A 129 -6.72 -6.00 25.23
N ASP A 130 -6.89 -7.06 24.45
CA ASP A 130 -6.90 -8.41 24.99
C ASP A 130 -5.47 -8.88 25.27
N HIS A 131 -5.26 -9.42 26.46
CA HIS A 131 -4.01 -10.09 26.79
C HIS A 131 -4.03 -11.51 26.21
N VAL A 132 -2.88 -11.97 25.73
CA VAL A 132 -2.70 -13.39 25.39
C VAL A 132 -2.79 -14.18 26.69
N GLN A 133 -3.75 -15.11 26.78
CA GLN A 133 -3.80 -16.03 27.90
C GLN A 133 -2.62 -17.01 27.82
N ILE A 134 -1.86 -17.10 28.92
CA ILE A 134 -0.69 -17.97 29.08
C ILE A 134 -1.07 -19.13 29.98
#